data_AF-A0AAU7F9M2-F1
#
_entry.id   AF-A0AAU7F9M2-F1
#
_cell.length_a   1.000
_cell.length_b   1.000
_cell.length_c   1.000
_cell.angle_alpha   90.00
_cell.angle_beta   90.00
_cell.angle_gamma   90.00
#
_symmetry.space_group_name_H-M   'P 1'
#
loop_
_entity.id
_entity.type
_entity.pdbx_description
1 polymer ?
#
loop_
_entity_poly.entity_id
_entity_poly.type
_entity_poly.pdbx_seq_one_letter_code
_entity_poly.pdbx_strand_id
1 'polypeptide(L)'
;MEKSLIKTLLRIVQNDDEKTSSSRGLEQFANMHQIGHLQGRSYVFNAADKQIIKDLLKVEAGIDADSTRPEAWDGLSRTESLALASNEKLSQSNVRLNRVAVKALAGSVVCLGDEALKLPDGSHLELDWQQVAILNRHDGVMLVENWEAFENIHQLQFEPNMASRNPLVVFRGMPQVYRQDYVVALLDSLKLPVYAFVDFDPSGLVIALSTPYFVSLIAPPNDMLQAAFKACTNGARFQSQLPETQAVLEQCNHSEISQYWQLFKNAGVALPQEYFLSGISLEITNELTQY
;
A
#
# COMPACT_ATOMS: atom_id res chain seq x y z
N MET A 1 22.11 -0.89 -5.37
CA MET A 1 23.22 -0.04 -5.88
C MET A 1 24.57 -0.67 -5.55
N GLU A 2 25.56 -0.63 -6.45
CA GLU A 2 26.91 -1.17 -6.16
C GLU A 2 27.77 -0.22 -5.30
N LYS A 3 28.68 -0.78 -4.49
CA LYS A 3 29.53 -0.03 -3.54
C LYS A 3 30.37 1.07 -4.20
N SER A 4 30.93 0.80 -5.37
CA SER A 4 31.71 1.76 -6.15
C SER A 4 30.87 2.96 -6.59
N LEU A 5 29.62 2.70 -7.00
CA LEU A 5 28.66 3.73 -7.40
C LEU A 5 28.22 4.58 -6.19
N ILE A 6 27.89 3.97 -5.05
CA ILE A 6 27.53 4.67 -3.81
C ILE A 6 28.62 5.67 -3.41
N LYS A 7 29.89 5.26 -3.41
CA LYS A 7 31.02 6.14 -3.10
C LYS A 7 31.10 7.32 -4.06
N THR A 8 30.92 7.07 -5.35
CA THR A 8 30.96 8.12 -6.37
C THR A 8 29.81 9.12 -6.19
N LEU A 9 28.60 8.64 -5.89
CA LEU A 9 27.42 9.50 -5.67
C LEU A 9 27.56 10.34 -4.39
N LEU A 10 28.07 9.77 -3.29
CA LEU A 10 28.35 10.53 -2.07
C LEU A 10 29.37 11.65 -2.32
N ARG A 11 30.43 11.38 -3.11
CA ARG A 11 31.40 12.42 -3.52
C ARG A 11 30.76 13.50 -4.38
N ILE A 12 29.89 13.14 -5.33
CA ILE A 12 29.18 14.11 -6.19
C ILE A 12 28.32 15.06 -5.36
N VAL A 13 27.63 14.54 -4.35
CA VAL A 13 26.73 15.32 -3.51
C VAL A 13 27.49 16.21 -2.53
N GLN A 14 28.60 15.73 -1.97
CA GLN A 14 29.32 16.40 -0.88
C GLN A 14 30.43 17.34 -1.34
N ASN A 15 30.92 17.18 -2.56
CA ASN A 15 31.90 18.11 -3.12
C ASN A 15 31.19 19.19 -3.94
N ASP A 16 31.69 20.42 -3.85
CA ASP A 16 31.28 21.51 -4.73
C ASP A 16 31.93 21.41 -6.12
N ASP A 17 32.86 20.47 -6.31
CA ASP A 17 33.47 20.21 -7.61
C ASP A 17 32.42 19.79 -8.64
N GLU A 18 32.32 20.58 -9.70
CA GLU A 18 31.31 20.40 -10.74
C GLU A 18 31.58 19.19 -11.64
N LYS A 19 32.74 18.51 -11.55
CA LYS A 19 33.17 17.52 -12.55
C LYS A 19 33.58 16.19 -11.93
N THR A 20 32.86 15.14 -12.30
CA THR A 20 33.18 13.75 -11.93
C THR A 20 33.56 12.94 -13.16
N SER A 21 34.67 12.20 -13.10
CA SER A 21 35.12 11.35 -14.21
C SER A 21 34.07 10.28 -14.54
N SER A 22 33.78 10.08 -15.82
CA SER A 22 32.81 9.07 -16.25
C SER A 22 33.29 7.65 -15.95
N SER A 23 32.37 6.81 -15.49
CA SER A 23 32.54 5.36 -15.37
C SER A 23 31.29 4.68 -15.90
N ARG A 24 31.38 3.43 -16.39
CA ARG A 24 30.22 2.71 -16.94
C ARG A 24 29.02 2.67 -15.99
N GLY A 25 29.25 2.51 -14.68
CA GLY A 25 28.19 2.52 -13.67
C GLY A 25 27.57 3.90 -13.45
N LEU A 26 28.38 4.96 -13.46
CA LEU A 26 27.88 6.34 -13.34
C LEU A 26 27.10 6.76 -14.59
N GLU A 27 27.57 6.38 -15.78
CA GLU A 27 26.90 6.66 -17.06
C GLU A 27 25.53 5.96 -17.15
N GLN A 28 25.46 4.67 -16.78
CA GLN A 28 24.20 3.95 -16.72
C GLN A 28 23.22 4.58 -15.72
N PHE A 29 23.71 4.95 -14.53
CA PHE A 29 22.90 5.60 -13.50
C PHE A 29 22.37 6.97 -13.95
N ALA A 30 23.24 7.82 -14.50
CA ALA A 30 22.89 9.14 -15.01
C ALA A 30 21.84 9.06 -16.12
N ASN A 31 22.00 8.12 -17.07
CA ASN A 31 21.05 7.92 -18.16
C ASN A 31 19.69 7.38 -17.66
N MET A 32 19.70 6.47 -16.68
CA MET A 32 18.48 5.87 -16.13
C MET A 32 17.62 6.90 -15.39
N HIS A 33 18.25 7.78 -14.61
CA HIS A 33 17.55 8.79 -13.82
C HIS A 33 17.47 10.16 -14.49
N GLN A 34 17.97 10.29 -15.73
CA GLN A 34 17.96 11.53 -16.52
C GLN A 34 18.60 12.72 -15.78
N ILE A 35 19.74 12.47 -15.10
CA ILE A 35 20.44 13.47 -14.27
C ILE A 35 21.88 13.67 -14.73
N GLY A 36 22.35 14.90 -14.55
CA GLY A 36 23.69 15.33 -14.97
C GLY A 36 23.84 15.37 -16.49
N HIS A 37 24.90 16.07 -16.94
CA HIS A 37 25.23 16.16 -18.36
C HIS A 37 26.70 15.91 -18.61
N LEU A 38 27.01 15.32 -19.77
CA LEU A 38 28.38 15.01 -20.15
C LEU A 38 29.07 16.26 -20.69
N GLN A 39 30.20 16.64 -20.09
CA GLN A 39 31.09 17.70 -20.57
C GLN A 39 32.48 17.11 -20.84
N GLY A 40 32.74 16.76 -22.10
CA GLY A 40 33.96 16.05 -22.50
C GLY A 40 33.95 14.60 -22.01
N ARG A 41 34.84 14.24 -21.08
CA ARG A 41 34.94 12.89 -20.48
C ARG A 41 34.41 12.80 -19.05
N SER A 42 33.79 13.88 -18.56
CA SER A 42 33.31 14.01 -17.19
C SER A 42 31.83 14.37 -17.17
N TYR A 43 31.13 13.93 -16.13
CA TYR A 43 29.76 14.36 -15.83
C TYR A 43 29.78 15.60 -14.95
N VAL A 44 28.84 16.49 -15.24
CA VAL A 44 28.53 17.67 -14.45
C VAL A 44 27.12 17.55 -13.89
N PHE A 45 26.99 17.76 -12.58
CA PHE A 45 25.73 17.66 -11.85
C PHE A 45 25.40 19.02 -11.23
N ASN A 46 24.22 19.55 -11.55
CA ASN A 46 23.72 20.79 -10.95
C ASN A 46 23.11 20.53 -9.56
N ALA A 47 22.66 21.59 -8.88
CA ALA A 47 22.07 21.46 -7.54
C ALA A 47 20.81 20.58 -7.50
N ALA A 48 19.98 20.62 -8.54
CA ALA A 48 18.79 19.76 -8.65
C ALA A 48 19.18 18.28 -8.86
N ASP A 49 20.18 18.01 -9.70
CA ASP A 49 20.74 16.67 -9.88
C ASP A 49 21.29 16.12 -8.56
N LYS A 50 22.03 16.95 -7.81
CA LYS A 50 22.56 16.56 -6.49
C LYS A 50 21.43 16.24 -5.51
N GLN A 51 20.33 16.99 -5.52
CA GLN A 51 19.17 16.67 -4.69
C GLN A 51 18.51 15.33 -5.09
N ILE A 52 18.37 15.07 -6.39
CA ILE A 52 17.86 13.78 -6.87
C ILE A 52 18.79 12.64 -6.45
N ILE A 53 20.12 12.83 -6.51
CA ILE A 53 21.09 11.83 -6.05
C ILE A 53 20.96 11.60 -4.54
N LYS A 54 20.74 12.64 -3.72
CA LYS A 54 20.46 12.50 -2.28
C LYS A 54 19.23 11.65 -2.03
N ASP A 55 18.14 11.95 -2.75
CA ASP A 55 16.87 11.25 -2.60
C ASP A 55 17.02 9.78 -3.03
N LEU A 56 17.73 9.50 -4.12
CA LEU A 56 17.99 8.12 -4.58
C LEU A 56 18.91 7.34 -3.62
N LEU A 57 19.96 7.97 -3.08
CA LEU A 57 20.80 7.35 -2.05
C LEU A 57 19.98 7.00 -0.81
N LYS A 58 19.04 7.88 -0.43
CA LYS A 58 18.15 7.67 0.71
C LYS A 58 17.10 6.59 0.44
N VAL A 59 16.48 6.59 -0.74
CA VAL A 59 15.38 5.68 -1.11
C VAL A 59 15.89 4.29 -1.48
N GLU A 60 16.96 4.18 -2.27
CA GLU A 60 17.43 2.89 -2.81
C GLU A 60 18.52 2.22 -1.97
N ALA A 61 19.32 3.01 -1.24
CA ALA A 61 20.44 2.51 -0.45
C ALA A 61 20.29 2.75 1.06
N GLY A 62 19.27 3.50 1.49
CA GLY A 62 19.08 3.88 2.90
C GLY A 62 20.17 4.81 3.43
N ILE A 63 20.89 5.51 2.54
CA ILE A 63 22.05 6.33 2.87
C ILE A 63 21.63 7.80 2.90
N ASP A 64 21.75 8.43 4.06
CA ASP A 64 21.69 9.87 4.15
C ASP A 64 23.03 10.49 3.73
N ALA A 65 23.01 11.14 2.56
CA ALA A 65 24.18 11.73 1.94
C ALA A 65 24.71 12.97 2.67
N ASP A 66 23.94 13.59 3.57
CA ASP A 66 24.40 14.73 4.36
C ASP A 66 25.16 14.33 5.63
N SER A 67 24.97 13.08 6.09
CA SER A 67 25.59 12.56 7.31
C SER A 67 26.61 11.42 7.08
N THR A 68 26.65 10.85 5.87
CA THR A 68 27.50 9.68 5.56
C THR A 68 28.74 10.05 4.75
N ARG A 69 29.94 9.95 5.32
CA ARG A 69 31.19 10.24 4.60
C ARG A 69 31.61 9.10 3.64
N PRO A 70 32.14 9.37 2.43
CA PRO A 70 32.59 8.35 1.48
C PRO A 70 33.64 7.38 2.04
N GLU A 71 34.50 7.86 2.95
CA GLU A 71 35.57 7.09 3.59
C GLU A 71 35.04 6.05 4.58
N ALA A 72 33.80 6.20 5.08
CA ALA A 72 33.13 5.21 5.93
C ALA A 72 32.93 3.86 5.23
N TRP A 73 33.21 3.80 3.92
CA TRP A 73 33.10 2.62 3.07
C TRP A 73 34.47 2.02 2.69
N ASP A 74 35.59 2.54 3.21
CA ASP A 74 36.93 1.96 3.03
C ASP A 74 37.15 0.77 3.98
N GLY A 75 37.82 -0.28 3.49
CA GLY A 75 38.16 -1.48 4.28
C GLY A 75 37.03 -2.47 4.58
N LEU A 76 35.76 -2.09 4.42
CA LEU A 76 34.63 -2.98 4.75
C LEU A 76 34.39 -4.08 3.70
N SER A 77 34.22 -5.31 4.16
CA SER A 77 33.61 -6.39 3.38
C SER A 77 32.14 -6.06 3.06
N ARG A 78 31.56 -6.73 2.05
CA ARG A 78 30.16 -6.52 1.62
C ARG A 78 29.15 -6.68 2.76
N THR A 79 29.47 -7.51 3.76
CA THR A 79 28.66 -7.79 4.94
C THR A 79 28.77 -6.68 5.98
N GLU A 80 29.96 -6.09 6.17
CA GLU A 80 30.17 -5.01 7.15
C GLU A 80 29.64 -3.65 6.66
N SER A 81 29.55 -3.46 5.35
CA SER A 81 28.87 -2.30 4.76
C SER A 81 27.36 -2.27 5.06
N LEU A 82 26.72 -3.43 5.26
CA LEU A 82 25.32 -3.49 5.69
C LEU A 82 25.15 -3.11 7.17
N ALA A 83 26.14 -3.43 8.00
CA ALA A 83 26.14 -3.14 9.45
C ALA A 83 26.39 -1.65 9.75
N LEU A 84 27.21 -0.97 8.95
CA LEU A 84 27.47 0.48 9.12
C LEU A 84 26.31 1.36 8.62
N ALA A 85 25.52 0.87 7.66
CA ALA A 85 24.27 1.50 7.25
C ALA A 85 23.12 1.31 8.27
N SER A 86 23.34 0.58 9.37
CA SER A 86 22.27 0.22 10.32
C SER A 86 22.49 0.68 11.76
N ASN A 87 23.61 1.34 12.09
CA ASN A 87 23.87 1.74 13.47
C ASN A 87 23.36 3.16 13.82
N GLU A 88 22.24 3.15 14.55
CA GLU A 88 21.90 4.06 15.65
C GLU A 88 21.31 5.46 15.37
N LYS A 89 21.17 5.93 14.13
CA LYS A 89 20.30 7.12 13.84
C LYS A 89 19.33 6.95 12.67
N LEU A 90 19.25 5.75 12.09
CA LEU A 90 18.48 5.41 10.88
C LEU A 90 17.15 4.69 11.18
N SER A 91 16.60 4.85 12.39
CA SER A 91 15.36 4.18 12.82
C SER A 91 14.06 4.86 12.37
N GLN A 92 14.11 5.85 11.48
CA GLN A 92 12.93 6.63 11.08
C GLN A 92 12.63 6.70 9.56
N SER A 93 13.28 5.91 8.70
CA SER A 93 12.87 5.82 7.29
C SER A 93 12.79 4.38 6.76
N ASN A 94 11.55 3.96 6.45
CA ASN A 94 11.04 2.76 5.77
C ASN A 94 11.26 1.37 6.41
N VAL A 95 10.83 1.23 7.66
CA VAL A 95 10.79 -0.04 8.41
C VAL A 95 9.76 -1.07 7.85
N ARG A 96 8.95 -0.72 6.84
CA ARG A 96 7.83 -1.54 6.32
C ARG A 96 7.91 -1.96 4.84
N LEU A 97 9.10 -2.11 4.26
CA LEU A 97 9.24 -2.65 2.90
C LEU A 97 8.72 -4.10 2.84
N ASN A 98 8.02 -4.44 1.75
CA ASN A 98 7.33 -5.71 1.51
C ASN A 98 6.29 -6.13 2.57
N ARG A 99 5.86 -5.22 3.44
CA ARG A 99 4.93 -5.55 4.52
C ARG A 99 3.48 -5.44 4.10
N VAL A 100 2.70 -6.44 4.49
CA VAL A 100 1.24 -6.46 4.39
C VAL A 100 0.65 -6.73 5.78
N ALA A 101 -0.48 -6.10 6.08
CA ALA A 101 -1.25 -6.37 7.28
C ALA A 101 -2.31 -7.42 6.97
N VAL A 102 -2.27 -8.52 7.72
CA VAL A 102 -3.16 -9.67 7.54
C VAL A 102 -3.73 -10.16 8.86
N LYS A 103 -4.93 -10.71 8.82
CA LYS A 103 -5.54 -11.39 9.96
C LYS A 103 -6.64 -12.37 9.53
N ALA A 104 -7.29 -12.99 10.49
CA ALA A 104 -8.48 -13.80 10.27
C ALA A 104 -9.74 -13.04 10.70
N LEU A 105 -10.89 -13.50 10.24
CA LEU A 105 -12.18 -13.08 10.79
C LEU A 105 -12.33 -13.50 12.25
N ALA A 106 -13.24 -12.85 12.97
CA ALA A 106 -13.54 -13.20 14.36
C ALA A 106 -13.88 -14.69 14.49
N GLY A 107 -13.35 -15.33 15.54
CA GLY A 107 -13.52 -16.77 15.76
C GLY A 107 -12.72 -17.69 14.83
N SER A 108 -12.03 -17.16 13.82
CA SER A 108 -11.20 -17.92 12.88
C SER A 108 -9.70 -17.85 13.23
N VAL A 109 -8.87 -18.53 12.44
CA VAL A 109 -7.42 -18.61 12.64
C VAL A 109 -6.68 -18.22 11.37
N VAL A 110 -5.51 -17.59 11.53
CA VAL A 110 -4.58 -17.34 10.42
C VAL A 110 -3.77 -18.62 10.20
N CYS A 111 -3.87 -19.21 9.01
CA CYS A 111 -3.20 -20.45 8.64
C CYS A 111 -1.98 -20.16 7.74
N LEU A 112 -0.78 -20.29 8.31
CA LEU A 112 0.49 -20.08 7.62
C LEU A 112 1.40 -21.30 7.81
N GLY A 113 1.65 -22.03 6.73
CA GLY A 113 2.39 -23.29 6.76
C GLY A 113 1.59 -24.34 7.52
N ASP A 114 2.21 -24.91 8.55
CA ASP A 114 1.60 -25.88 9.45
C ASP A 114 1.04 -25.24 10.73
N GLU A 115 1.15 -23.92 10.86
CA GLU A 115 0.71 -23.16 12.04
C GLU A 115 -0.69 -22.59 11.86
N ALA A 116 -1.51 -22.68 12.91
CA ALA A 116 -2.82 -22.07 13.02
C ALA A 116 -2.84 -21.07 14.17
N LEU A 117 -2.75 -19.78 13.84
CA LEU A 117 -2.60 -18.70 14.82
C LEU A 117 -3.97 -18.11 15.16
N LYS A 118 -4.36 -18.21 16.43
CA LYS A 118 -5.51 -17.47 16.96
C LYS A 118 -5.04 -16.11 17.45
N LEU A 119 -5.59 -15.07 16.83
CA LEU A 119 -5.29 -13.69 17.16
C LEU A 119 -6.39 -13.12 18.07
N PRO A 120 -6.05 -12.31 19.10
CA PRO A 120 -7.06 -11.51 19.80
C PRO A 120 -7.81 -10.58 18.85
N ASP A 121 -9.05 -10.26 19.17
CA ASP A 121 -9.81 -9.27 18.43
C ASP A 121 -9.09 -7.92 18.39
N GLY A 122 -9.21 -7.20 17.27
CA GLY A 122 -8.49 -5.96 17.01
C GLY A 122 -7.01 -6.13 16.65
N SER A 123 -6.42 -7.32 16.80
CA SER A 123 -5.02 -7.54 16.42
C SER A 123 -4.86 -8.01 14.97
N HIS A 124 -3.66 -7.80 14.42
CA HIS A 124 -3.26 -8.24 13.10
C HIS A 124 -1.78 -8.64 13.10
N LEU A 125 -1.36 -9.35 12.05
CA LEU A 125 0.04 -9.65 11.78
C LEU A 125 0.53 -8.75 10.65
N GLU A 126 1.70 -8.17 10.85
CA GLU A 126 2.45 -7.50 9.78
C GLU A 126 3.54 -8.46 9.29
N LEU A 127 3.43 -8.91 8.04
CA LEU A 127 4.28 -9.97 7.47
C LEU A 127 4.85 -9.54 6.12
N ASP A 128 5.97 -10.15 5.75
CA ASP A 128 6.50 -10.05 4.39
C ASP A 128 5.54 -10.75 3.41
N TRP A 129 5.10 -10.06 2.36
CA TRP A 129 4.07 -10.57 1.48
C TRP A 129 4.51 -11.83 0.72
N GLN A 130 5.80 -11.97 0.39
CA GLN A 130 6.31 -13.18 -0.27
C GLN A 130 6.18 -14.39 0.66
N GLN A 131 6.44 -14.21 1.96
CA GLN A 131 6.26 -15.30 2.94
C GLN A 131 4.79 -15.69 3.10
N VAL A 132 3.89 -14.69 3.15
CA VAL A 132 2.44 -14.96 3.18
C VAL A 132 2.05 -15.78 1.95
N ALA A 133 2.50 -15.40 0.76
CA ALA A 133 2.18 -16.13 -0.47
C ALA A 133 2.63 -17.60 -0.45
N ILE A 134 3.83 -17.88 0.08
CA ILE A 134 4.39 -19.25 0.17
C ILE A 134 3.65 -20.09 1.22
N LEU A 135 3.37 -19.49 2.38
CA LEU A 135 2.85 -20.20 3.55
C LEU A 135 1.32 -20.27 3.58
N ASN A 136 0.60 -19.44 2.83
CA ASN A 136 -0.85 -19.36 2.89
C ASN A 136 -1.55 -20.72 2.75
N ARG A 137 -2.55 -20.96 3.61
CA ARG A 137 -3.47 -22.10 3.56
C ARG A 137 -4.94 -21.69 3.56
N HIS A 138 -5.24 -20.43 3.30
CA HIS A 138 -6.61 -19.92 3.16
C HIS A 138 -7.18 -20.23 1.77
N ASP A 139 -8.51 -20.32 1.67
CA ASP A 139 -9.27 -20.64 0.45
C ASP A 139 -9.80 -19.39 -0.29
N GLY A 140 -9.58 -18.21 0.26
CA GLY A 140 -9.98 -16.93 -0.30
C GLY A 140 -9.29 -15.77 0.40
N VAL A 141 -9.48 -14.56 -0.12
CA VAL A 141 -9.00 -13.33 0.50
C VAL A 141 -10.19 -12.38 0.70
N MET A 142 -10.32 -11.82 1.90
CA MET A 142 -11.19 -10.68 2.16
C MET A 142 -10.30 -9.42 2.13
N LEU A 143 -10.42 -8.62 1.08
CA LEU A 143 -9.66 -7.37 0.96
C LEU A 143 -10.45 -6.25 1.61
N VAL A 144 -9.88 -5.59 2.63
CA VAL A 144 -10.54 -4.48 3.34
C VAL A 144 -9.89 -3.17 2.95
N GLU A 145 -10.69 -2.22 2.47
CA GLU A 145 -10.19 -0.92 2.00
C GLU A 145 -9.75 0.00 3.12
N ASN A 146 -10.63 0.22 4.10
CA ASN A 146 -10.41 1.21 5.14
C ASN A 146 -9.66 0.58 6.32
N TRP A 147 -8.70 1.32 6.90
CA TRP A 147 -7.90 0.85 8.03
C TRP A 147 -8.72 0.65 9.30
N GLU A 148 -9.60 1.59 9.64
CA GLU A 148 -10.48 1.48 10.79
C GLU A 148 -11.44 0.30 10.64
N ALA A 149 -11.94 0.07 9.41
CA ALA A 149 -12.73 -1.12 9.11
C ALA A 149 -11.93 -2.41 9.21
N PHE A 150 -10.66 -2.39 8.78
CA PHE A 150 -9.76 -3.52 8.93
C PHE A 150 -9.54 -3.83 10.41
N GLU A 151 -9.16 -2.86 11.25
CA GLU A 151 -8.95 -3.06 12.68
C GLU A 151 -10.20 -3.61 13.38
N ASN A 152 -11.35 -3.00 13.10
CA ASN A 152 -12.61 -3.30 13.77
C ASN A 152 -13.49 -4.34 13.06
N ILE A 153 -12.96 -5.08 12.06
CA ILE A 153 -13.76 -6.07 11.31
C ILE A 153 -14.42 -7.15 12.18
N HIS A 154 -13.89 -7.40 13.39
CA HIS A 154 -14.47 -8.32 14.36
C HIS A 154 -15.82 -7.83 14.93
N GLN A 155 -16.15 -6.56 14.72
CA GLN A 155 -17.39 -5.89 15.13
C GLN A 155 -18.41 -5.76 13.98
N LEU A 156 -18.20 -6.47 12.87
CA LEU A 156 -19.10 -6.43 11.73
C LEU A 156 -20.52 -6.85 12.15
N GLN A 157 -21.50 -6.01 11.80
CA GLN A 157 -22.90 -6.19 12.23
C GLN A 157 -23.69 -7.18 11.37
N PHE A 158 -23.05 -7.77 10.36
CA PHE A 158 -23.65 -8.73 9.46
C PHE A 158 -22.65 -9.84 9.14
N GLU A 159 -23.18 -11.00 8.77
CA GLU A 159 -22.36 -12.12 8.32
C GLU A 159 -21.89 -11.87 6.87
N PRO A 160 -20.58 -11.88 6.59
CA PRO A 160 -20.06 -11.69 5.24
C PRO A 160 -20.62 -12.75 4.27
N ASN A 161 -21.25 -12.31 3.18
CA ASN A 161 -21.72 -13.21 2.14
C ASN A 161 -20.56 -13.66 1.23
N MET A 162 -19.90 -14.76 1.59
CA MET A 162 -18.80 -15.31 0.80
C MET A 162 -18.80 -16.84 0.79
N ALA A 163 -18.25 -17.43 -0.28
CA ALA A 163 -18.11 -18.88 -0.39
C ALA A 163 -16.89 -19.44 0.36
N SER A 164 -15.88 -18.59 0.60
CA SER A 164 -14.69 -18.93 1.40
C SER A 164 -15.07 -19.16 2.86
N ARG A 165 -14.57 -20.25 3.45
CA ARG A 165 -14.89 -20.59 4.85
C ARG A 165 -13.93 -19.95 5.85
N ASN A 166 -12.71 -19.69 5.43
CA ASN A 166 -11.69 -19.05 6.26
C ASN A 166 -10.83 -18.16 5.37
N PRO A 167 -11.35 -16.99 4.92
CA PRO A 167 -10.56 -16.09 4.09
C PRO A 167 -9.39 -15.52 4.88
N LEU A 168 -8.29 -15.23 4.19
CA LEU A 168 -7.27 -14.34 4.75
C LEU A 168 -7.78 -12.91 4.62
N VAL A 169 -7.93 -12.20 5.75
CA VAL A 169 -8.31 -10.79 5.74
C VAL A 169 -7.05 -9.96 5.50
N VAL A 170 -7.04 -9.14 4.46
CA VAL A 170 -5.88 -8.33 4.03
C VAL A 170 -6.30 -6.88 3.96
N PHE A 171 -5.52 -5.99 4.58
CA PHE A 171 -5.69 -4.55 4.39
C PHE A 171 -5.18 -4.14 3.01
N ARG A 172 -5.95 -3.37 2.23
CA ARG A 172 -5.59 -2.98 0.86
C ARG A 172 -4.30 -2.18 0.73
N GLY A 173 -3.89 -1.55 1.84
CA GLY A 173 -2.80 -0.61 1.88
C GLY A 173 -3.22 0.85 2.05
N MET A 174 -2.27 1.64 2.52
CA MET A 174 -2.34 3.09 2.60
C MET A 174 -0.98 3.68 2.20
N PRO A 175 -0.93 4.89 1.63
CA PRO A 175 0.34 5.54 1.33
C PRO A 175 1.31 5.51 2.51
N GLN A 176 2.60 5.34 2.22
CA GLN A 176 3.71 5.45 3.17
C GLN A 176 3.82 4.35 4.25
N VAL A 177 2.74 3.65 4.61
CA VAL A 177 2.74 2.62 5.66
C VAL A 177 2.62 1.21 5.07
N TYR A 178 1.55 0.95 4.32
CA TYR A 178 1.26 -0.35 3.71
C TYR A 178 1.05 -0.15 2.22
N ARG A 179 2.09 -0.36 1.40
CA ARG A 179 1.98 0.00 -0.01
C ARG A 179 1.03 -0.94 -0.75
N GLN A 180 0.15 -0.36 -1.57
CA GLN A 180 -0.83 -1.10 -2.35
C GLN A 180 -0.20 -2.05 -3.38
N ASP A 181 0.99 -1.74 -3.90
CA ASP A 181 1.69 -2.60 -4.86
C ASP A 181 2.13 -3.94 -4.25
N TYR A 182 2.45 -3.98 -2.96
CA TYR A 182 2.73 -5.24 -2.24
C TYR A 182 1.48 -6.09 -2.07
N VAL A 183 0.33 -5.46 -1.83
CA VAL A 183 -0.95 -6.18 -1.74
C VAL A 183 -1.33 -6.74 -3.11
N VAL A 184 -1.20 -5.96 -4.18
CA VAL A 184 -1.41 -6.45 -5.55
C VAL A 184 -0.48 -7.63 -5.87
N ALA A 185 0.82 -7.51 -5.55
CA ALA A 185 1.77 -8.60 -5.74
C ALA A 185 1.43 -9.86 -4.93
N LEU A 186 0.93 -9.70 -3.70
CA LEU A 186 0.41 -10.80 -2.89
C LEU A 186 -0.76 -11.49 -3.58
N LEU A 187 -1.77 -10.72 -4.01
CA LEU A 187 -2.96 -11.27 -4.67
C LEU A 187 -2.60 -12.02 -5.96
N ASP A 188 -1.69 -11.49 -6.77
CA ASP A 188 -1.17 -12.13 -7.98
C ASP A 188 -0.39 -13.42 -7.72
N SER A 189 0.27 -13.50 -6.57
CA SER A 189 0.98 -14.71 -6.15
C SER A 189 0.01 -15.77 -5.60
N LEU A 190 -0.99 -15.36 -4.83
CA LEU A 190 -1.99 -16.24 -4.23
C LEU A 190 -2.96 -16.82 -5.27
N LYS A 191 -3.44 -16.00 -6.21
CA LYS A 191 -4.45 -16.37 -7.23
C LYS A 191 -5.74 -16.97 -6.64
N LEU A 192 -6.12 -16.48 -5.46
CA LEU A 192 -7.32 -16.90 -4.74
C LEU A 192 -8.49 -15.97 -5.06
N PRO A 193 -9.75 -16.44 -4.90
CA PRO A 193 -10.90 -15.56 -5.02
C PRO A 193 -10.84 -14.42 -4.00
N VAL A 194 -11.01 -13.18 -4.48
CA VAL A 194 -10.99 -11.98 -3.63
C VAL A 194 -12.40 -11.44 -3.44
N TYR A 195 -12.78 -11.29 -2.18
CA TYR A 195 -14.02 -10.66 -1.75
C TYR A 195 -13.68 -9.28 -1.20
N ALA A 196 -14.15 -8.22 -1.88
CA ALA A 196 -13.75 -6.86 -1.54
C ALA A 196 -14.76 -6.24 -0.56
N PHE A 197 -14.29 -5.90 0.64
CA PHE A 197 -15.00 -5.04 1.56
C PHE A 197 -14.45 -3.62 1.40
N VAL A 198 -15.20 -2.80 0.65
CA VAL A 198 -14.83 -1.45 0.22
C VAL A 198 -15.83 -0.43 0.75
N ASP A 199 -15.49 0.86 0.68
CA ASP A 199 -16.46 1.91 0.92
C ASP A 199 -17.65 1.75 -0.06
N PHE A 200 -18.86 2.01 0.43
CA PHE A 200 -20.09 1.92 -0.36
C PHE A 200 -20.29 3.23 -1.13
N ASP A 201 -19.34 3.52 -2.01
CA ASP A 201 -19.28 4.72 -2.84
C ASP A 201 -18.73 4.38 -4.24
N PRO A 202 -18.79 5.32 -5.22
CA PRO A 202 -18.26 5.09 -6.56
C PRO A 202 -16.79 4.66 -6.60
N SER A 203 -15.93 5.24 -5.75
CA SER A 203 -14.51 4.89 -5.71
C SER A 203 -14.31 3.46 -5.24
N GLY A 204 -15.00 3.04 -4.18
CA GLY A 204 -14.96 1.68 -3.66
C GLY A 204 -15.33 0.63 -4.71
N LEU A 205 -16.33 0.91 -5.56
CA LEU A 205 -16.67 0.03 -6.69
C LEU A 205 -15.54 -0.06 -7.73
N VAL A 206 -14.85 1.04 -8.04
CA VAL A 206 -13.70 1.03 -8.94
C VAL A 206 -12.51 0.27 -8.32
N ILE A 207 -12.31 0.38 -7.01
CA ILE A 207 -11.31 -0.39 -6.28
C ILE A 207 -11.61 -1.88 -6.36
N ALA A 208 -12.85 -2.30 -6.09
CA ALA A 208 -13.26 -3.70 -6.23
C ALA A 208 -13.02 -4.22 -7.66
N LEU A 209 -13.42 -3.45 -8.69
CA LEU A 209 -13.21 -3.82 -10.10
C LEU A 209 -11.75 -3.92 -10.52
N SER A 210 -10.88 -3.10 -9.94
CA SER A 210 -9.44 -3.10 -10.25
C SER A 210 -8.65 -4.10 -9.41
N THR A 211 -9.30 -4.77 -8.46
CA THR A 211 -8.66 -5.77 -7.59
C THR A 211 -8.44 -7.08 -8.35
N PRO A 212 -7.21 -7.63 -8.36
CA PRO A 212 -6.93 -8.94 -8.96
C PRO A 212 -7.80 -10.04 -8.37
N TYR A 213 -8.30 -10.94 -9.22
CA TYR A 213 -9.13 -12.10 -8.82
C TYR A 213 -10.40 -11.73 -8.03
N PHE A 214 -10.90 -10.51 -8.19
CA PHE A 214 -12.18 -10.08 -7.62
C PHE A 214 -13.33 -11.01 -8.04
N VAL A 215 -14.13 -11.42 -7.06
CA VAL A 215 -15.31 -12.30 -7.25
C VAL A 215 -16.60 -11.61 -6.84
N SER A 216 -16.63 -10.98 -5.66
CA SER A 216 -17.85 -10.39 -5.11
C SER A 216 -17.56 -9.35 -4.03
N LEU A 217 -18.52 -8.45 -3.80
CA LEU A 217 -18.46 -7.48 -2.73
C LEU A 217 -18.88 -8.11 -1.40
N ILE A 218 -18.20 -7.73 -0.33
CA ILE A 218 -18.73 -7.93 1.01
C ILE A 218 -19.66 -6.77 1.32
N ALA A 219 -20.94 -7.06 1.36
CA ALA A 219 -21.98 -6.06 1.59
C ALA A 219 -23.02 -6.56 2.61
N PRO A 220 -23.60 -5.65 3.39
CA PRO A 220 -24.70 -5.98 4.28
C PRO A 220 -25.96 -6.34 3.49
N PRO A 221 -26.97 -6.94 4.15
CA PRO A 221 -28.29 -7.13 3.58
C PRO A 221 -28.88 -5.82 3.01
N ASN A 222 -29.63 -5.93 1.91
CA ASN A 222 -30.13 -4.78 1.15
C ASN A 222 -30.95 -3.79 1.98
N ASP A 223 -31.73 -4.27 2.95
CA ASP A 223 -32.52 -3.44 3.86
C ASP A 223 -31.64 -2.61 4.80
N MET A 224 -30.60 -3.22 5.36
CA MET A 224 -29.59 -2.55 6.19
C MET A 224 -28.81 -1.50 5.37
N LEU A 225 -28.38 -1.85 4.16
CA LEU A 225 -27.70 -0.93 3.25
C LEU A 225 -28.58 0.29 2.88
N GLN A 226 -29.84 0.05 2.54
CA GLN A 226 -30.78 1.12 2.20
C GLN A 226 -31.09 2.03 3.40
N ALA A 227 -31.16 1.48 4.61
CA ALA A 227 -31.33 2.27 5.82
C ALA A 227 -30.11 3.17 6.06
N ALA A 228 -28.90 2.64 5.89
CA ALA A 228 -27.66 3.40 6.02
C ALA A 228 -27.55 4.53 4.98
N PHE A 229 -27.90 4.27 3.72
CA PHE A 229 -27.92 5.31 2.69
C PHE A 229 -28.91 6.44 2.99
N LYS A 230 -30.07 6.14 3.58
CA LYS A 230 -31.04 7.16 3.99
C LYS A 230 -30.54 8.02 5.15
N ALA A 231 -29.73 7.45 6.04
CA ALA A 231 -29.17 8.15 7.19
C ALA A 231 -27.92 8.96 6.86
N CYS A 232 -27.20 8.60 5.79
CA CYS A 232 -25.96 9.24 5.39
C CYS A 232 -26.20 10.58 4.65
N THR A 233 -25.37 11.58 4.92
CA THR A 233 -25.46 12.91 4.30
C THR A 233 -24.28 13.27 3.39
N ASN A 234 -23.40 12.32 3.10
CA ASN A 234 -22.14 12.54 2.37
C ASN A 234 -22.32 12.65 0.84
N GLY A 235 -23.28 13.47 0.40
CA GLY A 235 -23.54 13.72 -1.02
C GLY A 235 -22.40 14.47 -1.72
N ALA A 236 -21.71 15.38 -1.01
CA ALA A 236 -20.59 16.13 -1.60
C ALA A 236 -19.44 15.20 -2.01
N ARG A 237 -19.08 14.22 -1.16
CA ARG A 237 -18.07 13.21 -1.44
C ARG A 237 -18.47 12.31 -2.62
N PHE A 238 -19.75 11.93 -2.70
CA PHE A 238 -20.27 11.19 -3.86
C PHE A 238 -20.05 11.97 -5.15
N GLN A 239 -20.45 13.25 -5.18
CA GLN A 239 -20.32 14.11 -6.36
C GLN A 239 -18.86 14.32 -6.77
N SER A 240 -17.94 14.48 -5.81
CA SER A 240 -16.52 14.67 -6.13
C SER A 240 -15.86 13.44 -6.78
N GLN A 241 -16.40 12.24 -6.56
CA GLN A 241 -15.85 11.00 -7.13
C GLN A 241 -16.38 10.71 -8.54
N LEU A 242 -17.53 11.28 -8.94
CA LEU A 242 -18.16 10.98 -10.24
C LEU A 242 -17.26 11.24 -11.46
N PRO A 243 -16.50 12.35 -11.55
CA PRO A 243 -15.68 12.63 -12.73
C PRO A 243 -14.68 11.52 -13.07
N GLU A 244 -14.15 10.82 -12.06
CA GLU A 244 -13.13 9.79 -12.23
C GLU A 244 -13.72 8.37 -12.35
N THR A 245 -14.89 8.14 -11.75
CA THR A 245 -15.45 6.79 -11.57
C THR A 245 -16.61 6.48 -12.51
N GLN A 246 -17.41 7.48 -12.89
CA GLN A 246 -18.71 7.26 -13.54
C GLN A 246 -18.56 6.52 -14.88
N ALA A 247 -17.62 6.93 -15.74
CA ALA A 247 -17.46 6.30 -17.05
C ALA A 247 -17.12 4.80 -16.95
N VAL A 248 -16.28 4.43 -15.97
CA VAL A 248 -15.90 3.04 -15.72
C VAL A 248 -17.09 2.23 -15.23
N LEU A 249 -17.87 2.78 -14.30
CA LEU A 249 -19.00 2.08 -13.68
C LEU A 249 -20.20 1.93 -14.64
N GLU A 250 -20.47 2.92 -15.49
CA GLU A 250 -21.54 2.85 -16.50
C GLU A 250 -21.24 1.83 -17.61
N GLN A 251 -19.95 1.57 -17.89
CA GLN A 251 -19.50 0.60 -18.90
C GLN A 251 -19.18 -0.78 -18.31
N CYS A 252 -19.36 -0.96 -17.00
CA CYS A 252 -19.02 -2.18 -16.30
C CYS A 252 -20.00 -3.32 -16.67
N ASN A 253 -19.43 -4.47 -17.05
CA ASN A 253 -20.19 -5.70 -17.36
C ASN A 253 -20.28 -6.68 -16.18
N HIS A 254 -19.64 -6.38 -15.04
CA HIS A 254 -19.70 -7.24 -13.85
C HIS A 254 -21.06 -7.06 -13.18
N SER A 255 -21.94 -8.07 -13.30
CA SER A 255 -23.37 -7.96 -12.94
C SER A 255 -23.62 -7.42 -11.54
N GLU A 256 -22.84 -7.87 -10.55
CA GLU A 256 -22.97 -7.40 -9.17
C GLU A 256 -22.55 -5.93 -9.01
N ILE A 257 -21.43 -5.52 -9.63
CA ILE A 257 -20.96 -4.13 -9.54
C ILE A 257 -21.94 -3.20 -10.25
N SER A 258 -22.49 -3.60 -11.40
CA SER A 258 -23.51 -2.83 -12.10
C SER A 258 -24.78 -2.66 -11.24
N GLN A 259 -25.18 -3.68 -10.47
CA GLN A 259 -26.32 -3.59 -9.54
C GLN A 259 -26.03 -2.63 -8.39
N TYR A 260 -24.88 -2.76 -7.72
CA TYR A 260 -24.49 -1.83 -6.65
C TYR A 260 -24.30 -0.40 -7.15
N TRP A 261 -23.76 -0.22 -8.36
CA TRP A 261 -23.65 1.09 -8.98
C TRP A 261 -25.01 1.78 -9.12
N GLN A 262 -26.05 1.07 -9.59
CA GLN A 262 -27.40 1.65 -9.65
C GLN A 262 -27.94 2.01 -8.27
N LEU A 263 -27.69 1.18 -7.25
CA LEU A 263 -28.08 1.49 -5.87
C LEU A 263 -27.38 2.77 -5.36
N PHE A 264 -26.07 2.89 -5.59
CA PHE A 264 -25.28 4.01 -5.10
C PHE A 264 -25.65 5.30 -5.83
N LYS A 265 -25.87 5.22 -7.15
CA LYS A 265 -26.35 6.32 -7.97
C LYS A 265 -27.72 6.84 -7.53
N ASN A 266 -28.63 5.93 -7.17
CA ASN A 266 -29.95 6.30 -6.66
C ASN A 266 -29.89 6.93 -5.26
N ALA A 267 -28.97 6.47 -4.42
CA ALA A 267 -28.74 7.02 -3.09
C ALA A 267 -28.07 8.40 -3.14
N GLY A 268 -27.12 8.59 -4.05
CA GLY A 268 -26.42 9.87 -4.27
C GLY A 268 -25.51 10.30 -3.11
N VAL A 269 -25.07 9.36 -2.28
CA VAL A 269 -24.21 9.58 -1.10
C VAL A 269 -23.07 8.57 -1.06
N ALA A 270 -21.94 8.97 -0.48
CA ALA A 270 -20.77 8.10 -0.29
C ALA A 270 -20.77 7.56 1.16
N LEU A 271 -21.01 6.26 1.31
CA LEU A 271 -21.21 5.63 2.61
C LEU A 271 -19.94 4.86 3.05
N PRO A 272 -19.26 5.28 4.13
CA PRO A 272 -18.07 4.60 4.64
C PRO A 272 -18.36 3.20 5.21
N GLN A 273 -17.37 2.30 5.19
CA GLN A 273 -17.46 0.94 5.74
C GLN A 273 -17.85 0.88 7.22
N GLU A 274 -17.41 1.88 7.99
CA GLU A 274 -17.54 2.02 9.44
C GLU A 274 -19.00 2.02 9.90
N TYR A 275 -19.94 2.40 9.02
CA TYR A 275 -21.38 2.36 9.31
C TYR A 275 -21.88 0.97 9.70
N PHE A 276 -21.17 -0.09 9.32
CA PHE A 276 -21.57 -1.47 9.59
C PHE A 276 -20.75 -2.16 10.68
N LEU A 277 -20.05 -1.38 11.51
CA LEU A 277 -19.25 -1.86 12.65
C LEU A 277 -19.91 -1.43 13.97
N SER A 278 -20.13 -2.34 14.91
CA SER A 278 -20.74 -2.04 16.21
C SER A 278 -19.74 -1.36 17.15
N GLY A 279 -19.88 -0.06 17.38
CA GLY A 279 -19.05 0.68 18.35
C GLY A 279 -18.51 2.01 17.85
N ILE A 280 -18.65 2.29 16.55
CA ILE A 280 -18.27 3.58 15.98
C ILE A 280 -19.47 4.53 16.12
N SER A 281 -19.35 5.48 17.06
CA SER A 281 -20.32 6.57 17.16
C SER A 281 -20.15 7.44 15.91
N LEU A 282 -21.22 7.57 15.10
CA LEU A 282 -21.26 8.32 13.84
C LEU A 282 -20.97 9.83 13.97
N GLU A 283 -20.57 10.30 15.16
CA GLU A 283 -20.20 11.69 15.43
C GLU A 283 -18.75 12.04 14.99
N ILE A 284 -17.89 11.05 14.67
CA ILE A 284 -16.44 11.30 14.52
C ILE A 284 -15.98 11.49 13.04
N THR A 285 -16.77 11.14 12.03
CA THR A 285 -16.33 11.21 10.62
C THR A 285 -16.13 12.61 10.02
N ASN A 286 -16.33 13.69 10.80
CA ASN A 286 -16.17 15.07 10.29
C ASN A 286 -14.74 15.64 10.41
N GLU A 287 -13.78 15.01 11.09
CA GLU A 287 -12.48 15.66 11.36
C GLU A 287 -11.24 15.11 10.63
N LEU A 288 -11.29 13.97 9.95
CA LEU A 288 -10.07 13.38 9.37
C LEU A 288 -9.82 13.70 7.89
N THR A 289 -10.11 14.93 7.46
CA THR A 289 -9.71 15.43 6.10
C THR A 289 -8.42 16.24 6.11
N GLN A 290 -7.57 16.10 7.13
CA GLN A 290 -6.23 16.67 7.15
C GLN A 290 -5.30 15.66 7.79
N TYR A 291 -4.59 14.86 6.98
CA TYR A 291 -3.16 14.52 7.08
C TYR A 291 -2.77 13.62 5.90
#